data_AF-A0A258SQH4-F1
#
_entry.id   AF-A0A258SQH4-F1
#
_cell.length_a   1.000
_cell.length_b   1.000
_cell.length_c   1.000
_cell.angle_alpha   90.00
_cell.angle_beta   90.00
_cell.angle_gamma   90.00
#
_symmetry.space_group_name_H-M   'P 1'
#
loop_
_entity.id
_entity.type
_entity.pdbx_description
1 polymer ?
#
loop_
_entity_poly.entity_id
_entity_poly.type
_entity_poly.pdbx_seq_one_letter_code
_entity_poly.pdbx_strand_id
1 'polypeptide(L)' 'MQSLINTEIKPFKAEAFLNGKFQHITDEDLKGKWSVVFFYPADFTFVCPTELGDLADNYETFKKLGVEIYAVSTDTHFT' A
#
# COMPACT_ATOMS: atom_id res chain seq x y z
N MET A 1 9.18 -8.78 19.93
CA MET A 1 8.23 -8.30 18.90
C MET A 1 7.21 -9.40 18.68
N GLN A 2 5.93 -9.15 18.94
CA GLN A 2 4.88 -10.16 18.78
C GLN A 2 4.30 -10.04 17.37
N SER A 3 4.03 -11.15 16.71
CA SER A 3 3.41 -11.15 15.38
C SER A 3 1.99 -10.57 15.46
N LEU A 4 1.56 -9.88 14.41
CA LEU A 4 0.21 -9.33 14.26
C LEU A 4 -0.75 -10.27 13.50
N ILE A 5 -0.34 -11.53 13.26
CA ILE A 5 -1.19 -12.52 12.60
C ILE A 5 -2.48 -12.72 13.40
N ASN A 6 -3.61 -12.79 12.69
CA ASN A 6 -4.96 -12.96 13.25
C ASN A 6 -5.41 -11.83 14.19
N THR A 7 -4.87 -10.62 14.00
CA THR A 7 -5.36 -9.39 14.63
C THR A 7 -6.04 -8.51 13.60
N GLU A 8 -6.97 -7.67 14.05
CA GLU A 8 -7.62 -6.68 13.19
C GLU A 8 -6.70 -5.46 12.99
N ILE A 9 -6.78 -4.88 11.79
CA ILE A 9 -6.08 -3.63 11.48
C ILE A 9 -6.58 -2.51 12.40
N LYS A 10 -5.66 -1.64 12.80
CA LYS A 10 -6.03 -0.46 13.60
C LYS A 10 -6.64 0.62 12.69
N PRO A 11 -7.54 1.45 13.22
CA PRO A 11 -8.06 2.60 12.48
C PRO A 11 -6.92 3.50 12.01
N PHE A 12 -7.00 3.96 10.76
CA PHE A 12 -6.02 4.87 10.19
C PHE A 12 -6.68 5.82 9.18
N LYS A 13 -5.99 6.92 8.92
CA LYS A 13 -6.28 7.84 7.82
C LYS A 13 -4.97 8.33 7.25
N ALA A 14 -4.77 8.14 5.95
CA ALA A 14 -3.56 8.54 5.24
C ALA A 14 -3.93 9.18 3.90
N GLU A 15 -3.05 10.03 3.39
CA GLU A 15 -3.13 10.55 2.03
C GLU A 15 -2.31 9.63 1.10
N ALA A 16 -2.87 9.29 -0.05
CA ALA A 16 -2.26 8.42 -1.04
C ALA A 16 -2.27 9.09 -2.42
N PHE A 17 -1.22 8.85 -3.19
CA PHE A 17 -1.13 9.27 -4.58
C PHE A 17 -1.54 8.11 -5.51
N LEU A 18 -2.56 8.33 -6.34
CA LEU A 18 -3.04 7.37 -7.32
C LEU A 18 -3.31 8.06 -8.66
N ASN A 19 -2.66 7.61 -9.73
CA ASN A 19 -2.88 8.07 -11.10
C ASN A 19 -2.90 9.61 -11.25
N GLY A 20 -1.94 10.29 -10.62
CA GLY A 20 -1.83 11.75 -10.71
C GLY A 20 -2.73 12.53 -9.76
N LYS A 21 -3.47 11.88 -8.86
CA LYS A 21 -4.39 12.51 -7.92
C LYS A 21 -4.11 12.08 -6.49
N PHE A 22 -4.33 13.00 -5.56
CA PHE A 22 -4.32 12.72 -4.14
C PHE A 22 -5.71 12.28 -3.68
N GLN A 23 -5.75 11.24 -2.85
CA GLN A 23 -6.95 10.71 -2.24
C GLN A 23 -6.69 10.33 -0.78
N HIS A 24 -7.73 10.41 0.04
CA HIS A 24 -7.65 9.91 1.41
C HIS A 24 -8.05 8.44 1.45
N ILE A 25 -7.27 7.63 2.15
CA ILE A 25 -7.53 6.22 2.41
C ILE A 25 -7.68 6.02 3.92
N THR A 26 -8.68 5.24 4.32
CA THR A 26 -8.93 4.83 5.71
C THR A 26 -8.98 3.31 5.86
N ASP A 27 -9.06 2.82 7.08
CA ASP A 27 -9.27 1.38 7.36
C ASP A 27 -10.59 0.86 6.78
N GLU A 28 -11.59 1.73 6.60
CA GLU A 28 -12.86 1.36 6.00
C GLU A 28 -12.72 1.01 4.53
N ASP A 29 -11.81 1.71 3.82
CA ASP A 29 -11.53 1.43 2.42
C ASP A 29 -10.92 0.05 2.21
N LEU A 30 -10.37 -0.61 3.24
CA LEU A 30 -9.78 -1.95 3.14
C LEU A 30 -10.80 -3.06 3.45
N LYS A 31 -11.98 -2.73 3.97
CA LYS A 31 -13.01 -3.71 4.34
C LYS A 31 -13.68 -4.29 3.08
N GLY A 32 -14.04 -5.56 3.14
CA GLY A 32 -14.79 -6.23 2.06
C GLY A 32 -13.99 -6.62 0.81
N LYS A 33 -12.68 -6.35 0.79
CA LYS A 33 -11.76 -6.81 -0.25
C LYS A 33 -10.47 -7.33 0.36
N TRP A 34 -9.76 -8.17 -0.38
CA TRP A 34 -8.41 -8.53 -0.01
C TRP A 34 -7.49 -7.34 -0.20
N SER A 35 -6.65 -7.06 0.79
CA SER A 35 -5.75 -5.92 0.78
C SER A 35 -4.34 -6.37 1.13
N VAL A 36 -3.37 -6.00 0.28
CA VAL A 36 -1.94 -6.15 0.56
C VAL A 36 -1.42 -4.77 0.95
N VAL A 37 -0.94 -4.63 2.18
CA VAL A 37 -0.27 -3.41 2.65
C VAL A 37 1.23 -3.67 2.65
N PHE A 38 1.91 -3.12 1.65
CA PHE A 38 3.33 -3.32 1.41
C PHE A 38 4.12 -2.13 1.95
N PHE A 39 4.86 -2.33 3.04
CA PHE A 39 5.70 -1.30 3.63
C PHE A 39 7.10 -1.32 3.04
N TYR A 40 7.57 -0.16 2.57
CA TYR A 40 8.94 0.01 2.08
C TYR A 40 9.65 1.16 2.80
N PRO A 41 10.99 1.18 2.85
CA PRO A 41 11.72 2.08 3.75
C PRO A 41 11.63 3.55 3.36
N ALA A 42 11.87 3.89 2.08
CA ALA A 42 11.82 5.24 1.56
C ALA A 42 11.81 5.27 0.02
N ASP A 43 11.17 6.29 -0.54
CA ASP A 43 11.22 6.65 -1.95
C ASP A 43 12.64 7.06 -2.39
N PHE A 44 12.93 6.90 -3.69
CA PHE A 44 14.21 7.26 -4.32
C PHE A 44 15.46 6.58 -3.71
N THR A 45 15.28 5.41 -3.10
CA THR A 45 16.38 4.55 -2.64
C THR A 45 16.69 3.42 -3.62
N PHE A 46 17.84 2.75 -3.47
CA PHE A 46 18.37 1.80 -4.46
C PHE A 46 17.63 0.46 -4.57
N VAL A 47 16.86 0.06 -3.54
CA VAL A 47 16.16 -1.25 -3.48
C VAL A 47 14.65 -1.09 -3.71
N CYS A 48 14.10 0.08 -3.39
CA CYS A 48 12.68 0.41 -3.52
C CYS A 48 12.09 0.27 -4.94
N PRO A 49 12.77 0.67 -6.05
CA PRO A 49 12.11 0.68 -7.36
C PRO A 49 11.87 -0.73 -7.92
N THR A 50 12.65 -1.74 -7.51
CA THR A 50 12.49 -3.10 -8.05
C THR A 50 11.31 -3.83 -7.45
N GLU A 51 11.06 -3.68 -6.15
CA GLU A 51 9.93 -4.34 -5.47
C GLU A 51 8.59 -3.69 -5.84
N LEU A 52 8.56 -2.36 -5.89
CA LEU A 52 7.38 -1.63 -6.36
C LEU A 52 7.12 -1.87 -7.85
N GLY A 53 8.16 -2.00 -8.66
CA GLY A 53 8.06 -2.37 -10.07
C GLY A 53 7.43 -3.75 -10.27
N ASP A 54 7.90 -4.77 -9.55
CA ASP A 54 7.35 -6.12 -9.63
C ASP A 54 5.87 -6.19 -9.18
N LEU A 55 5.51 -5.45 -8.13
CA LEU A 55 4.10 -5.31 -7.71
C LEU A 55 3.24 -4.65 -8.80
N ALA A 56 3.77 -3.62 -9.48
CA ALA A 56 3.08 -2.93 -10.56
C ALA A 56 2.90 -3.82 -11.79
N ASP A 57 3.94 -4.56 -12.20
CA ASP A 57 3.89 -5.50 -13.32
C ASP A 57 2.85 -6.61 -13.09
N ASN A 58 2.69 -7.04 -11.84
CA ASN A 58 1.72 -8.07 -11.44
C ASN A 58 0.36 -7.52 -11.01
N TYR A 59 0.14 -6.20 -11.02
CA TYR A 59 -1.06 -5.56 -10.46
C TYR A 59 -2.36 -6.08 -11.09
N GLU A 60 -2.35 -6.33 -12.41
CA GLU A 60 -3.49 -6.90 -13.14
C GLU A 60 -3.89 -8.29 -12.63
N THR A 61 -2.91 -9.09 -12.19
CA THR A 61 -3.16 -10.42 -11.60
C THR A 61 -3.83 -10.27 -10.24
N PHE A 62 -3.33 -9.37 -9.38
CA PHE A 62 -3.94 -9.07 -8.09
C PHE A 62 -5.37 -8.54 -8.23
N LYS A 63 -5.61 -7.64 -9.20
CA LYS A 63 -6.95 -7.14 -9.51
C LYS A 63 -7.93 -8.23 -9.91
N LYS A 64 -7.50 -9.19 -10.75
CA LYS A 64 -8.33 -10.35 -11.13
C LYS A 64 -8.68 -11.23 -9.93
N LEU A 65 -7.84 -11.26 -8.91
CA LEU A 65 -8.08 -11.98 -7.65
C LEU A 65 -8.92 -11.16 -6.64
N GLY A 66 -9.33 -9.93 -7.00
CA GLY A 66 -10.05 -9.04 -6.08
C GLY A 66 -9.18 -8.48 -4.96
N VAL A 67 -7.86 -8.39 -5.20
CA VAL A 67 -6.87 -7.87 -4.25
C VAL A 67 -6.49 -6.43 -4.64
N GLU A 68 -6.47 -5.55 -3.64
CA GLU A 68 -5.92 -4.19 -3.77
C GLU A 68 -4.56 -4.09 -3.09
N ILE A 69 -3.66 -3.27 -3.65
CA ILE A 69 -2.31 -3.09 -3.13
C ILE A 69 -2.12 -1.66 -2.65
N TYR A 70 -1.59 -1.51 -1.44
CA TYR A 70 -1.28 -0.23 -0.81
C TYR A 70 0.22 -0.21 -0.47
N ALA A 71 1.01 0.54 -1.23
CA ALA A 71 2.42 0.77 -0.92
C ALA A 71 2.56 1.91 0.09
N VAL A 72 3.31 1.70 1.16
CA VAL A 72 3.42 2.64 2.29
C VAL A 72 4.88 2.84 2.68
N SER A 73 5.31 4.10 2.73
CA SER A 73 6.54 4.52 3.41
C SER A 73 6.24 5.62 4.42
N THR A 74 7.28 6.09 5.12
CA THR A 74 7.19 7.27 5.99
C THR A 74 7.49 8.57 5.26
N ASP A 75 7.71 8.52 3.95
CA ASP A 75 7.89 9.72 3.16
C ASP A 75 6.61 10.55 3.20
N THR A 76 6.79 11.85 3.06
CA THR A 76 5.70 12.81 3.06
C THR A 76 5.65 13.49 1.70
N HIS A 77 4.49 14.00 1.33
CA HIS A 77 4.30 14.83 0.15
C HIS A 77 5.05 16.17 0.32
N PHE A 78 6.37 16.17 0.16
CA PHE A 78 7.15 17.41 0.06
C PHE A 78 7.74 17.57 -1.34
N THR A 79 7.42 18.75 -1.89
CA THR A 79 8.05 19.38 -3.06
C THR A 79 9.47 19.81 -2.72
#